data_AF-A0A9X7V2A8-F1
#
_entry.id   AF-A0A9X7V2A8-F1
#
_cell.length_a   1.000
_cell.length_b   1.000
_cell.length_c   1.000
_cell.angle_alpha   90.00
_cell.angle_beta   90.00
_cell.angle_gamma   90.00
#
_symmetry.space_group_name_H-M   'P 1'
#
loop_
_entity.id
_entity.type
_entity.pdbx_description
1 polymer ?
#
loop_
_entity_poly.entity_id
_entity_poly.type
_entity_poly.pdbx_seq_one_letter_code
_entity_poly.pdbx_strand_id
1 'polypeptide(L)'
;MRAQANNFFKPLPAAMPGSEKDTPAKIALGEKLYFETALSINGTQSCNTCHRIDGKLGGDDGNPVSPGAIEGKFGDRNSPTSWNAGFHLAQFWDGRAADLKEQAKGPILNPVEMAIPDEATAVSNLKKAGYEADFKAVFGSADALTYDNVAEAIAAFERTLITKDRFDDFLKGDNKALTQAELQGMQDFISTGCIACHTGPLLGGHMYQKMGLVKPYPNTADKGRFAVTNNPADMYVFKVPALRDIGSTAPYFHDGKAATLDVAVKEMAMYQLGRELDEKTTKSIVAFLRAMDNQRELKLTANK
;
A
#
# COMPACT_ATOMS: atom_id res chain seq x y z
N MET A 1 1.00 -23.82 -17.88
CA MET A 1 1.07 -22.99 -16.65
C MET A 1 0.91 -21.50 -16.95
N ARG A 2 1.80 -20.84 -17.72
CA ARG A 2 1.65 -19.39 -18.02
C ARG A 2 0.31 -19.01 -18.67
N ALA A 3 -0.17 -19.79 -19.64
CA ALA A 3 -1.47 -19.54 -20.27
C ALA A 3 -2.64 -19.56 -19.26
N GLN A 4 -2.60 -20.46 -18.29
CA GLN A 4 -3.59 -20.52 -17.21
C GLN A 4 -3.43 -19.33 -16.25
N ALA A 5 -2.20 -18.96 -15.90
CA ALA A 5 -1.93 -17.78 -15.08
C ALA A 5 -2.51 -16.50 -15.71
N ASN A 6 -2.36 -16.34 -17.03
CA ASN A 6 -2.85 -15.20 -17.79
C ASN A 6 -4.39 -15.07 -17.83
N ASN A 7 -5.13 -16.09 -17.40
CA ASN A 7 -6.59 -16.01 -17.22
C ASN A 7 -6.98 -15.24 -15.96
N PHE A 8 -6.10 -15.19 -14.94
CA PHE A 8 -6.38 -14.60 -13.64
C PHE A 8 -5.48 -13.41 -13.29
N PHE A 9 -4.26 -13.39 -13.83
CA PHE A 9 -3.24 -12.40 -13.50
C PHE A 9 -2.78 -11.66 -14.76
N LYS A 10 -2.21 -10.48 -14.55
CA LYS A 10 -1.58 -9.67 -15.59
C LYS A 10 -0.28 -9.07 -15.04
N PRO A 11 0.70 -8.75 -15.91
CA PRO A 11 1.86 -7.99 -15.46
C PRO A 11 1.43 -6.60 -14.94
N LEU A 12 2.27 -5.96 -14.12
CA LEU A 12 2.05 -4.57 -13.74
C LEU A 12 2.00 -3.67 -14.99
N PRO A 13 1.04 -2.72 -15.05
CA PRO A 13 1.11 -1.65 -16.03
C PRO A 13 2.38 -0.81 -15.82
N ALA A 14 2.91 -0.24 -16.90
CA ALA A 14 4.13 0.57 -16.84
C ALA A 14 3.95 1.92 -16.12
N ALA A 15 2.72 2.39 -16.00
CA ALA A 15 2.37 3.68 -15.41
C ALA A 15 1.06 3.57 -14.61
N MET A 16 1.00 4.25 -13.46
CA MET A 16 -0.21 4.32 -12.65
C MET A 16 -1.22 5.32 -13.27
N PRO A 17 -2.54 5.09 -13.11
CA PRO A 17 -3.54 6.08 -13.50
C PRO A 17 -3.27 7.46 -12.89
N GLY A 18 -3.43 8.53 -13.67
CA GLY A 18 -3.19 9.91 -13.24
C GLY A 18 -1.74 10.38 -13.39
N SER A 19 -0.79 9.50 -13.77
CA SER A 19 0.61 9.88 -13.91
C SER A 19 0.93 10.65 -15.19
N GLU A 20 -0.02 10.79 -16.12
CA GLU A 20 0.18 11.48 -17.40
C GLU A 20 0.48 12.98 -17.26
N LYS A 21 0.19 13.57 -16.09
CA LYS A 21 0.48 14.98 -15.75
C LYS A 21 1.65 15.14 -14.78
N ASP A 22 2.39 14.07 -14.49
CA ASP A 22 3.50 14.11 -13.55
C ASP A 22 4.79 14.50 -14.25
N THR A 23 5.18 15.76 -14.08
CA THR A 23 6.46 16.25 -14.57
C THR A 23 7.59 15.78 -13.66
N PRO A 24 8.83 15.63 -14.17
CA PRO A 24 9.99 15.31 -13.33
C PRO A 24 10.18 16.27 -12.15
N ALA A 25 9.88 17.56 -12.35
CA ALA A 25 9.96 18.56 -11.28
C ALA A 25 8.89 18.35 -10.19
N LYS A 26 7.65 17.99 -10.58
CA LYS A 26 6.58 17.66 -9.62
C LYS A 26 6.93 16.40 -8.82
N ILE A 27 7.44 15.37 -9.48
CA ILE A 27 7.89 14.13 -8.84
C ILE A 27 9.01 14.42 -7.83
N ALA A 28 10.00 15.23 -8.20
CA ALA A 28 11.10 15.59 -7.30
C ALA A 28 10.61 16.38 -6.07
N LEU A 29 9.66 17.31 -6.25
CA LEU A 29 9.02 18.01 -5.13
C LEU A 29 8.24 17.04 -4.23
N GLY A 30 7.49 16.12 -4.84
CA GLY A 30 6.79 15.06 -4.12
C GLY A 30 7.71 14.17 -3.29
N GLU A 31 8.86 13.81 -3.85
CA GLU A 31 9.88 13.04 -3.13
C GLU A 31 10.35 13.83 -1.89
N LYS A 32 10.73 15.10 -2.04
CA LYS A 32 11.13 15.93 -0.88
C LYS A 32 10.05 15.93 0.20
N LEU A 33 8.79 16.13 -0.17
CA LEU A 33 7.65 16.17 0.74
C LEU A 33 7.37 14.82 1.41
N TYR A 34 7.60 13.70 0.72
CA TYR A 34 7.44 12.36 1.30
C TYR A 34 8.39 12.11 2.49
N PHE A 35 9.55 12.76 2.49
CA PHE A 35 10.54 12.71 3.58
C PHE A 35 10.50 13.94 4.51
N GLU A 36 9.61 14.90 4.27
CA GLU A 36 9.55 16.17 5.01
C GLU A 36 8.92 16.00 6.39
N THR A 37 9.63 16.43 7.44
CA THR A 37 9.13 16.31 8.81
C THR A 37 8.41 17.55 9.31
N ALA A 38 8.52 18.70 8.64
CA ALA A 38 7.74 19.91 8.95
C ALA A 38 6.22 19.71 8.83
N LEU A 39 5.80 18.62 8.17
CA LEU A 39 4.40 18.19 8.08
C LEU A 39 3.91 17.40 9.30
N SER A 40 4.73 17.18 10.34
CA SER A 40 4.28 16.65 11.63
C SER A 40 4.34 17.71 12.73
N ILE A 41 3.43 17.61 13.70
CA ILE A 41 3.24 18.63 14.76
C ILE A 41 4.51 18.90 15.59
N ASN A 42 5.38 17.90 15.69
CA ASN A 42 6.63 17.97 16.46
C ASN A 42 7.89 17.95 15.56
N GLY A 43 7.76 17.96 14.24
CA GLY A 43 8.90 17.95 13.33
C GLY A 43 9.69 16.64 13.27
N THR A 44 9.11 15.51 13.73
CA THR A 44 9.83 14.21 13.85
C THR A 44 9.36 13.11 12.90
N GLN A 45 8.25 13.30 12.19
CA GLN A 45 7.67 12.27 11.31
C GLN A 45 7.41 12.76 9.90
N SER A 46 7.56 11.86 8.93
CA SER A 46 7.19 12.05 7.52
C SER A 46 6.41 10.84 7.01
N CYS A 47 5.97 10.84 5.75
CA CYS A 47 5.34 9.67 5.13
C CYS A 47 6.26 8.44 5.25
N ASN A 48 7.57 8.64 5.04
CA ASN A 48 8.57 7.59 5.16
C ASN A 48 8.78 7.08 6.60
N THR A 49 8.19 7.68 7.64
CA THR A 49 8.25 7.10 9.00
C THR A 49 7.42 5.82 9.09
N CYS A 50 6.21 5.84 8.50
CA CYS A 50 5.29 4.69 8.51
C CYS A 50 5.33 3.87 7.22
N HIS A 51 5.73 4.49 6.10
CA HIS A 51 5.75 3.86 4.78
C HIS A 51 7.18 3.84 4.22
N ARG A 52 8.02 2.93 4.74
CA ARG A 52 9.47 3.00 4.59
C ARG A 52 9.95 2.50 3.22
N ILE A 53 10.26 3.42 2.32
CA ILE A 53 10.80 3.14 0.98
C ILE A 53 12.30 3.43 0.88
N ASP A 54 12.96 3.73 2.01
CA ASP A 54 14.39 4.03 2.15
C ASP A 54 15.31 2.81 2.08
N GLY A 55 14.81 1.69 1.53
CA GLY A 55 15.55 0.43 1.37
C GLY A 55 15.68 -0.40 2.65
N LYS A 56 15.00 -0.02 3.74
CA LYS A 56 15.10 -0.75 5.02
C LYS A 56 13.94 -1.70 5.28
N LEU A 57 12.76 -1.50 4.67
CA LEU A 57 11.57 -2.37 4.77
C LEU A 57 10.77 -2.38 3.44
N GLY A 58 9.66 -3.13 3.39
CA GLY A 58 8.81 -3.32 2.21
C GLY A 58 7.83 -2.19 1.90
N GLY A 59 8.14 -0.94 2.28
CA GLY A 59 7.22 0.20 2.11
C GLY A 59 6.20 0.39 3.23
N ASP A 60 6.29 -0.38 4.31
CA ASP A 60 5.60 -0.21 5.60
C ASP A 60 6.63 -0.03 6.74
N ASP A 61 6.20 -0.02 8.01
CA ASP A 61 7.08 0.20 9.17
C ASP A 61 7.38 -1.06 9.99
N GLY A 62 6.82 -2.20 9.60
CA GLY A 62 7.00 -3.48 10.29
C GLY A 62 6.27 -3.60 11.64
N ASN A 63 5.35 -2.67 11.96
CA ASN A 63 4.60 -2.67 13.21
C ASN A 63 3.17 -3.20 13.02
N PRO A 64 2.55 -3.79 14.06
CA PRO A 64 1.13 -4.13 14.01
C PRO A 64 0.23 -2.91 13.77
N VAL A 65 0.55 -1.79 14.43
CA VAL A 65 -0.02 -0.46 14.21
C VAL A 65 1.08 0.57 14.38
N SER A 66 1.03 1.66 13.62
CA SER A 66 2.11 2.65 13.61
C SER A 66 2.02 3.66 14.77
N PRO A 67 3.16 4.09 15.33
CA PRO A 67 3.20 5.18 16.29
C PRO A 67 2.96 6.54 15.60
N GLY A 68 2.11 7.37 16.20
CA GLY A 68 1.89 8.74 15.77
C GLY A 68 2.98 9.69 16.26
N ALA A 69 2.96 10.92 15.74
CA ALA A 69 3.91 11.97 16.09
C ALA A 69 3.84 12.33 17.58
N ILE A 70 2.66 12.26 18.19
CA ILE A 70 2.48 12.50 19.62
C ILE A 70 2.80 11.22 20.39
N GLU A 71 3.75 11.31 21.33
CA GLU A 71 4.17 10.16 22.16
C GLU A 71 2.96 9.46 22.82
N GLY A 72 2.95 8.12 22.74
CA GLY A 72 1.88 7.29 23.28
C GLY A 72 0.61 7.24 22.42
N LYS A 73 0.55 7.93 21.28
CA LYS A 73 -0.52 7.77 20.27
C LYS A 73 -0.12 6.74 19.23
N PHE A 74 -1.07 5.88 18.87
CA PHE A 74 -0.92 4.86 17.84
C PHE A 74 -2.14 4.88 16.93
N GLY A 75 -1.94 4.50 15.67
CA GLY A 75 -3.03 4.16 14.77
C GLY A 75 -3.83 2.96 15.28
N ASP A 76 -4.98 2.73 14.65
CA ASP A 76 -5.87 1.60 14.91
C ASP A 76 -5.75 0.48 13.86
N ARG A 77 -4.95 0.72 12.81
CA ARG A 77 -4.70 -0.21 11.70
C ARG A 77 -3.22 -0.31 11.36
N ASN A 78 -2.86 -1.45 10.79
CA ASN A 78 -1.56 -1.66 10.16
C ASN A 78 -1.41 -0.73 8.95
N SER A 79 -0.22 -0.13 8.80
CA SER A 79 0.11 0.75 7.68
C SER A 79 0.45 -0.10 6.46
N PRO A 80 -0.36 -0.07 5.37
CA PRO A 80 -0.05 -0.83 4.17
C PRO A 80 1.13 -0.21 3.43
N THR A 81 1.77 -0.99 2.56
CA THR A 81 2.85 -0.48 1.70
C THR A 81 2.40 0.62 0.75
N SER A 82 3.22 1.65 0.56
CA SER A 82 3.02 2.66 -0.51
C SER A 82 3.39 2.13 -1.90
N TRP A 83 4.11 1.01 -1.98
CA TRP A 83 4.42 0.37 -3.26
C TRP A 83 3.14 -0.07 -3.97
N ASN A 84 3.04 0.27 -5.25
CA ASN A 84 1.92 -0.04 -6.14
C ASN A 84 0.57 0.60 -5.74
N ALA A 85 0.53 1.47 -4.73
CA ALA A 85 -0.72 1.95 -4.13
C ALA A 85 -1.61 2.75 -5.10
N GLY A 86 -1.03 3.48 -6.05
CA GLY A 86 -1.79 4.24 -7.06
C GLY A 86 -2.49 3.37 -8.12
N PHE A 87 -2.28 2.06 -8.13
CA PHE A 87 -3.07 1.13 -8.94
C PHE A 87 -4.36 0.65 -8.24
N HIS A 88 -4.53 0.92 -6.95
CA HIS A 88 -5.73 0.50 -6.22
C HIS A 88 -6.98 1.24 -6.70
N LEU A 89 -8.15 0.61 -6.56
CA LEU A 89 -9.45 1.24 -6.86
C LEU A 89 -9.75 2.44 -5.95
N ALA A 90 -9.18 2.42 -4.74
CA ALA A 90 -9.36 3.36 -3.64
C ALA A 90 -8.23 3.13 -2.62
N GLN A 91 -7.99 4.12 -1.75
CA GLN A 91 -6.95 4.07 -0.72
C GLN A 91 -7.52 3.76 0.67
N PHE A 92 -6.62 3.39 1.58
CA PHE A 92 -6.91 2.83 2.91
C PHE A 92 -7.60 1.46 2.89
N TRP A 93 -7.64 0.81 4.06
CA TRP A 93 -8.30 -0.49 4.26
C TRP A 93 -9.81 -0.45 4.04
N ASP A 94 -10.46 0.68 4.31
CA ASP A 94 -11.92 0.88 4.17
C ASP A 94 -12.33 1.53 2.84
N GLY A 95 -11.34 1.96 2.02
CA GLY A 95 -11.60 2.60 0.74
C GLY A 95 -12.21 3.99 0.85
N ARG A 96 -11.87 4.75 1.91
CA ARG A 96 -12.48 6.07 2.16
C ARG A 96 -11.95 7.21 1.27
N ALA A 97 -10.81 7.03 0.61
CA ALA A 97 -10.24 8.00 -0.32
C ALA A 97 -10.17 7.40 -1.73
N ALA A 98 -10.54 8.16 -2.74
CA ALA A 98 -10.64 7.69 -4.12
C ALA A 98 -9.27 7.43 -4.76
N ASP A 99 -8.26 8.25 -4.43
CA ASP A 99 -6.93 8.18 -5.03
C ASP A 99 -5.82 8.60 -4.04
N LEU A 100 -4.57 8.59 -4.51
CA LEU A 100 -3.39 8.98 -3.72
C LEU A 100 -3.42 10.45 -3.29
N LYS A 101 -3.96 11.35 -4.13
CA LYS A 101 -4.03 12.77 -3.80
C LYS A 101 -4.99 13.01 -2.63
N GLU A 102 -6.15 12.39 -2.66
CA GLU A 102 -7.09 12.46 -1.55
C GLU A 102 -6.52 11.79 -0.29
N GLN A 103 -5.85 10.64 -0.44
CA GLN A 103 -5.21 9.92 0.65
C GLN A 103 -4.14 10.76 1.35
N ALA A 104 -3.25 11.42 0.60
CA ALA A 104 -2.11 12.16 1.15
C ALA A 104 -2.50 13.31 2.09
N LYS A 105 -3.74 13.80 1.99
CA LYS A 105 -4.29 14.82 2.91
C LYS A 105 -4.61 14.25 4.30
N GLY A 106 -5.07 13.00 4.38
CA GLY A 106 -5.51 12.40 5.64
C GLY A 106 -4.44 12.39 6.75
N PRO A 107 -3.26 11.76 6.51
CA PRO A 107 -2.21 11.58 7.53
C PRO A 107 -1.71 12.86 8.19
N ILE A 108 -1.59 13.94 7.40
CA ILE A 108 -1.07 15.22 7.87
C ILE A 108 -1.93 15.76 9.01
N LEU A 109 -3.26 15.64 8.89
CA LEU A 109 -4.22 16.18 9.84
C LEU A 109 -4.69 15.17 10.90
N ASN A 110 -4.38 13.88 10.73
CA ASN A 110 -4.84 12.85 11.65
C ASN A 110 -4.12 12.98 13.01
N PRO A 111 -4.85 13.15 14.14
CA PRO A 111 -4.26 13.38 15.46
C PRO A 111 -3.47 12.19 16.03
N VAL A 112 -3.59 10.99 15.44
CA VAL A 112 -2.77 9.82 15.80
C VAL A 112 -1.73 9.45 14.74
N GLU A 113 -1.58 10.28 13.71
CA GLU A 113 -0.50 10.18 12.71
C GLU A 113 0.38 11.44 12.82
N MET A 114 0.33 12.39 11.89
CA MET A 114 1.23 13.56 11.89
C MET A 114 0.70 14.75 12.72
N ALA A 115 -0.60 14.76 13.02
CA ALA A 115 -1.26 15.63 14.00
C ALA A 115 -1.16 17.16 13.79
N ILE A 116 -1.00 17.62 12.55
CA ILE A 116 -1.14 19.05 12.23
C ILE A 116 -2.61 19.46 12.40
N PRO A 117 -2.92 20.56 13.11
CA PRO A 117 -4.31 20.90 13.46
C PRO A 117 -5.20 21.26 12.25
N ASP A 118 -4.64 21.87 11.22
CA ASP A 118 -5.36 22.31 10.03
C ASP A 118 -4.45 22.51 8.80
N GLU A 119 -5.07 22.61 7.62
CA GLU A 119 -4.36 22.80 6.34
C GLU A 119 -3.51 24.08 6.32
N ALA A 120 -3.97 25.16 6.98
CA ALA A 120 -3.27 26.43 7.03
C ALA A 120 -1.95 26.33 7.81
N THR A 121 -1.94 25.54 8.89
CA THR A 121 -0.76 25.24 9.67
C THR A 121 0.23 24.39 8.87
N ALA A 122 -0.23 23.38 8.13
CA ALA A 122 0.62 22.58 7.26
C ALA A 122 1.32 23.46 6.20
N VAL A 123 0.56 24.32 5.52
CA VAL A 123 1.10 25.28 4.54
C VAL A 123 2.06 26.26 5.19
N SER A 124 1.73 26.81 6.36
CA SER A 124 2.60 27.74 7.11
C SER A 124 3.94 27.10 7.50
N ASN A 125 3.93 25.83 7.93
CA ASN A 125 5.15 25.09 8.25
C ASN A 125 6.04 24.92 7.02
N LEU A 126 5.46 24.55 5.87
CA LEU A 126 6.21 24.44 4.62
C LEU A 126 6.76 25.78 4.12
N LYS A 127 6.04 26.90 4.33
CA LYS A 127 6.60 28.26 4.07
C LYS A 127 7.84 28.51 4.90
N LYS A 128 7.78 28.23 6.20
CA LYS A 128 8.93 28.38 7.12
C LYS A 128 10.09 27.46 6.75
N ALA A 129 9.80 26.28 6.20
CA ALA A 129 10.80 25.34 5.69
C ALA A 129 11.35 25.71 4.29
N GLY A 130 10.85 26.79 3.65
CA GLY A 130 11.42 27.34 2.42
C GLY A 130 10.88 26.77 1.10
N TYR A 131 9.72 26.13 1.10
CA TYR A 131 9.16 25.46 -0.09
C TYR A 131 8.53 26.40 -1.14
N GLU A 132 8.39 27.70 -0.87
CA GLU A 132 7.67 28.61 -1.77
C GLU A 132 8.27 28.66 -3.19
N ALA A 133 9.61 28.64 -3.29
CA ALA A 133 10.30 28.65 -4.58
C ALA A 133 10.09 27.34 -5.37
N ASP A 134 10.13 26.20 -4.70
CA ASP A 134 9.90 24.89 -5.31
C ASP A 134 8.48 24.79 -5.88
N PHE A 135 7.47 25.21 -5.11
CA PHE A 135 6.08 25.21 -5.57
C PHE A 135 5.83 26.20 -6.71
N LYS A 136 6.43 27.40 -6.66
CA LYS A 136 6.36 28.35 -7.76
C LYS A 136 6.96 27.77 -9.04
N ALA A 137 8.08 27.07 -8.94
CA ALA A 137 8.72 26.44 -10.09
C ALA A 137 7.88 25.31 -10.71
N VAL A 138 7.21 24.51 -9.87
CA VAL A 138 6.41 23.36 -10.33
C VAL A 138 5.03 23.77 -10.87
N PHE A 139 4.36 24.71 -10.21
CA PHE A 139 2.95 25.06 -10.50
C PHE A 139 2.77 26.46 -11.12
N GLY A 140 3.85 27.22 -11.30
CA GLY A 140 3.86 28.46 -12.10
C GLY A 140 3.27 29.71 -11.44
N SER A 141 2.96 29.69 -10.14
CA SER A 141 2.40 30.84 -9.40
C SER A 141 3.13 31.09 -8.08
N ALA A 142 3.18 32.34 -7.62
CA ALA A 142 3.72 32.68 -6.31
C ALA A 142 2.87 32.10 -5.15
N ASP A 143 1.56 31.97 -5.37
CA ASP A 143 0.62 31.40 -4.40
C ASP A 143 0.43 29.88 -4.59
N ALA A 144 1.36 29.22 -5.29
CA ALA A 144 1.29 27.81 -5.60
C ALA A 144 1.40 26.88 -4.38
N LEU A 145 1.97 27.35 -3.27
CA LEU A 145 2.05 26.56 -2.04
C LEU A 145 0.67 26.51 -1.36
N THR A 146 -0.16 25.59 -1.84
CA THR A 146 -1.47 25.26 -1.29
C THR A 146 -1.47 23.82 -0.79
N TYR A 147 -2.35 23.50 0.15
CA TYR A 147 -2.47 22.14 0.67
C TYR A 147 -2.87 21.13 -0.42
N ASP A 148 -3.66 21.57 -1.40
CA ASP A 148 -4.02 20.75 -2.56
C ASP A 148 -2.81 20.42 -3.45
N ASN A 149 -1.94 21.40 -3.69
CA ASN A 149 -0.70 21.19 -4.46
C ASN A 149 0.33 20.35 -3.69
N VAL A 150 0.34 20.41 -2.35
CA VAL A 150 1.16 19.52 -1.51
C VAL A 150 0.74 18.06 -1.75
N ALA A 151 -0.55 17.79 -1.65
CA ALA A 151 -1.10 16.46 -1.90
C ALA A 151 -0.86 15.99 -3.35
N GLU A 152 -1.02 16.88 -4.33
CA GLU A 152 -0.75 16.58 -5.74
C GLU A 152 0.72 16.22 -5.99
N ALA A 153 1.66 16.93 -5.35
CA ALA A 153 3.08 16.64 -5.48
C ALA A 153 3.44 15.29 -4.84
N ILE A 154 2.98 15.02 -3.60
CA ILE A 154 3.20 13.73 -2.92
C ILE A 154 2.65 12.58 -3.78
N ALA A 155 1.41 12.70 -4.26
CA ALA A 155 0.79 11.68 -5.11
C ALA A 155 1.55 11.45 -6.43
N ALA A 156 2.15 12.49 -7.01
CA ALA A 156 2.97 12.36 -8.21
C ALA A 156 4.23 11.52 -7.95
N PHE A 157 4.87 11.68 -6.79
CA PHE A 157 5.98 10.82 -6.38
C PHE A 157 5.53 9.39 -6.11
N GLU A 158 4.43 9.20 -5.38
CA GLU A 158 3.87 7.88 -5.07
C GLU A 158 3.47 7.10 -6.33
N ARG A 159 2.98 7.79 -7.38
CA ARG A 159 2.69 7.16 -8.68
C ARG A 159 3.92 6.61 -9.39
N THR A 160 5.12 6.99 -8.96
CA THR A 160 6.37 6.37 -9.42
C THR A 160 6.75 5.11 -8.68
N LEU A 161 6.11 4.79 -7.54
CA LEU A 161 6.44 3.64 -6.68
C LEU A 161 5.85 2.33 -7.23
N ILE A 162 6.34 1.91 -8.39
CA ILE A 162 5.99 0.64 -9.04
C ILE A 162 7.08 -0.40 -8.76
N THR A 163 6.71 -1.57 -8.25
CA THR A 163 7.67 -2.65 -7.96
C THR A 163 8.16 -3.33 -9.24
N LYS A 164 9.27 -4.07 -9.13
CA LYS A 164 9.71 -5.03 -10.15
C LYS A 164 9.83 -6.39 -9.51
N ASP A 165 9.31 -7.45 -10.13
CA ASP A 165 9.37 -8.79 -9.56
C ASP A 165 9.43 -9.87 -10.66
N ARG A 166 9.80 -11.07 -10.24
CA ARG A 166 10.00 -12.23 -11.14
C ARG A 166 8.68 -12.78 -11.68
N PHE A 167 7.57 -12.54 -10.98
CA PHE A 167 6.26 -12.99 -11.46
C PHE A 167 5.87 -12.22 -12.72
N ASP A 168 6.16 -10.92 -12.78
CA ASP A 168 5.99 -10.11 -13.97
C ASP A 168 6.81 -10.61 -15.17
N ASP A 169 8.06 -11.00 -14.94
CA ASP A 169 8.93 -11.58 -15.98
C ASP A 169 8.36 -12.89 -16.52
N PHE A 170 7.83 -13.74 -15.64
CA PHE A 170 7.13 -14.96 -16.01
C PHE A 170 5.89 -14.69 -16.86
N LEU A 171 5.03 -13.75 -16.45
CA LEU A 171 3.82 -13.38 -17.20
C LEU A 171 4.17 -12.77 -18.58
N LYS A 172 5.29 -12.04 -18.68
CA LYS A 172 5.78 -11.41 -19.92
C LYS A 172 6.45 -12.40 -20.88
N GLY A 173 6.83 -13.59 -20.44
CA GLY A 173 7.31 -14.63 -21.34
C GLY A 173 8.48 -15.48 -20.84
N ASP A 174 9.13 -15.07 -19.75
CA ASP A 174 10.28 -15.80 -19.23
C ASP A 174 9.83 -16.98 -18.36
N ASN A 175 9.73 -18.16 -18.99
CA ASN A 175 9.36 -19.38 -18.29
C ASN A 175 10.38 -19.84 -17.23
N LYS A 176 11.57 -19.24 -17.17
CA LYS A 176 12.61 -19.56 -16.18
C LYS A 176 12.63 -18.58 -14.99
N ALA A 177 11.83 -17.51 -15.02
CA ALA A 177 11.77 -16.54 -13.93
C ALA A 177 11.23 -17.13 -12.61
N LEU A 178 10.39 -18.17 -12.71
CA LEU A 178 9.89 -18.92 -11.56
C LEU A 178 10.51 -20.32 -11.49
N THR A 179 10.81 -20.74 -10.26
CA THR A 179 11.18 -22.10 -9.91
C THR A 179 9.97 -23.05 -9.98
N GLN A 180 10.23 -24.36 -9.99
CA GLN A 180 9.16 -25.37 -9.95
C GLN A 180 8.30 -25.26 -8.68
N ALA A 181 8.90 -24.90 -7.54
CA ALA A 181 8.18 -24.72 -6.28
C ALA A 181 7.23 -23.52 -6.34
N GLU A 182 7.66 -22.40 -6.93
CA GLU A 182 6.82 -21.21 -7.12
C GLU A 182 5.70 -21.46 -8.14
N LEU A 183 5.99 -22.20 -9.21
CA LEU A 183 4.98 -22.63 -10.18
C LEU A 183 3.92 -23.54 -9.55
N GLN A 184 4.33 -24.45 -8.66
CA GLN A 184 3.40 -25.26 -7.87
C GLN A 184 2.58 -24.39 -6.92
N GLY A 185 3.23 -23.46 -6.21
CA GLY A 185 2.56 -22.50 -5.33
C GLY A 185 1.49 -21.67 -6.03
N MET A 186 1.74 -21.25 -7.28
CA MET A 186 0.76 -20.56 -8.09
C MET A 186 -0.46 -21.45 -8.40
N GLN A 187 -0.25 -22.74 -8.68
CA GLN A 187 -1.35 -23.70 -8.88
C GLN A 187 -2.15 -23.93 -7.60
N ASP A 188 -1.45 -24.05 -6.47
CA ASP A 188 -2.08 -24.24 -5.17
C ASP A 188 -2.89 -23.00 -4.77
N PHE A 189 -2.39 -21.80 -5.05
CA PHE A 189 -3.12 -20.54 -4.86
C PHE A 189 -4.40 -20.48 -5.72
N ILE A 190 -4.31 -20.87 -7.00
CA ILE A 190 -5.45 -20.91 -7.93
C ILE A 190 -6.48 -21.95 -7.46
N SER A 191 -6.06 -23.18 -7.23
CA SER A 191 -6.93 -24.32 -6.93
C SER A 191 -7.53 -24.29 -5.52
N THR A 192 -6.85 -23.62 -4.58
CA THR A 192 -7.42 -23.34 -3.25
C THR A 192 -8.60 -22.39 -3.34
N GLY A 193 -8.60 -21.47 -4.31
CA GLY A 193 -9.66 -20.50 -4.55
C GLY A 193 -9.32 -19.05 -4.19
N CYS A 194 -8.04 -18.75 -3.91
CA CYS A 194 -7.60 -17.38 -3.55
C CYS A 194 -7.91 -16.35 -4.65
N ILE A 195 -7.93 -16.81 -5.91
CA ILE A 195 -8.30 -16.04 -7.10
C ILE A 195 -9.78 -15.61 -7.14
N ALA A 196 -10.62 -15.97 -6.18
CA ALA A 196 -11.94 -15.37 -6.06
C ALA A 196 -11.85 -13.87 -5.72
N CYS A 197 -10.76 -13.45 -5.05
CA CYS A 197 -10.53 -12.07 -4.60
C CYS A 197 -9.20 -11.49 -5.10
N HIS A 198 -8.17 -12.32 -5.17
CA HIS A 198 -6.81 -11.90 -5.48
C HIS A 198 -6.45 -12.17 -6.94
N THR A 199 -6.84 -11.24 -7.82
CA THR A 199 -6.64 -11.32 -9.28
C THR A 199 -6.14 -10.00 -9.87
N GLY A 200 -5.91 -10.01 -11.18
CA GLY A 200 -5.47 -8.85 -11.93
C GLY A 200 -3.98 -8.55 -11.73
N PRO A 201 -3.54 -7.33 -12.08
CA PRO A 201 -2.14 -6.95 -11.96
C PRO A 201 -1.61 -6.99 -10.54
N LEU A 202 -2.40 -6.64 -9.51
CA LEU A 202 -1.91 -6.57 -8.13
C LEU A 202 -2.21 -7.81 -7.30
N LEU A 203 -2.91 -8.79 -7.87
CA LEU A 203 -3.50 -9.90 -7.14
C LEU A 203 -4.34 -9.38 -5.96
N GLY A 204 -5.16 -8.37 -6.19
CA GLY A 204 -5.89 -7.63 -5.15
C GLY A 204 -6.10 -6.17 -5.54
N GLY A 205 -6.48 -5.33 -4.58
CA GLY A 205 -6.59 -3.87 -4.72
C GLY A 205 -7.76 -3.34 -5.54
N HIS A 206 -8.54 -4.21 -6.19
CA HIS A 206 -9.57 -3.85 -7.18
C HIS A 206 -11.02 -4.16 -6.74
N MET A 207 -11.21 -4.69 -5.53
CA MET A 207 -12.54 -4.96 -4.98
C MET A 207 -12.58 -4.86 -3.46
N TYR A 208 -13.79 -4.82 -2.92
CA TYR A 208 -14.07 -4.93 -1.50
C TYR A 208 -14.63 -6.31 -1.19
N GLN A 209 -14.23 -6.89 -0.05
CA GLN A 209 -14.72 -8.18 0.42
C GLN A 209 -14.83 -8.22 1.93
N LYS A 210 -15.76 -9.04 2.42
CA LYS A 210 -15.91 -9.29 3.86
C LYS A 210 -14.75 -10.13 4.37
N MET A 211 -14.07 -9.64 5.41
CA MET A 211 -13.13 -10.43 6.19
C MET A 211 -13.91 -11.39 7.08
N GLY A 212 -13.58 -12.68 7.00
CA GLY A 212 -14.35 -13.76 7.60
C GLY A 212 -15.63 -14.12 6.85
N LEU A 213 -15.55 -14.28 5.52
CA LEU A 213 -16.69 -14.62 4.67
C LEU A 213 -17.33 -15.97 5.04
N VAL A 214 -16.52 -16.98 5.38
CA VAL A 214 -16.99 -18.34 5.73
C VAL A 214 -16.92 -18.58 7.22
N LYS A 215 -15.80 -18.22 7.87
CA LYS A 215 -15.65 -18.24 9.33
C LYS A 215 -15.37 -16.82 9.83
N PRO A 216 -16.04 -16.32 10.88
CA PRO A 216 -15.82 -14.97 11.38
C PRO A 216 -14.36 -14.72 11.75
N TYR A 217 -13.84 -13.56 11.35
CA TYR A 217 -12.53 -13.11 11.83
C TYR A 217 -12.63 -12.62 13.28
N PRO A 218 -11.64 -12.89 14.16
CA PRO A 218 -11.75 -12.58 15.58
C PRO A 218 -11.86 -11.09 15.90
N ASN A 219 -11.22 -10.22 15.13
CA ASN A 219 -11.30 -8.79 15.35
C ASN A 219 -12.65 -8.24 14.86
N THR A 220 -13.48 -7.85 15.81
CA THR A 220 -14.79 -7.23 15.56
C THR A 220 -14.83 -5.75 15.94
N ALA A 221 -13.73 -5.19 16.42
CA ALA A 221 -13.65 -3.77 16.78
C ALA A 221 -13.60 -2.90 15.52
N ASP A 222 -12.76 -3.29 14.55
CA ASP A 222 -12.71 -2.62 13.25
C ASP A 222 -13.91 -3.03 12.40
N LYS A 223 -14.78 -2.07 12.08
CA LYS A 223 -15.98 -2.30 11.27
C LYS A 223 -15.69 -2.23 9.76
N GLY A 224 -14.46 -1.94 9.36
CA GLY A 224 -14.05 -1.77 7.97
C GLY A 224 -14.83 -0.66 7.29
N ARG A 225 -15.31 -0.94 6.08
CA ARG A 225 -16.02 -0.01 5.20
C ARG A 225 -17.33 0.53 5.79
N PHE A 226 -17.96 -0.18 6.71
CA PHE A 226 -19.12 0.34 7.45
C PHE A 226 -18.84 1.69 8.11
N ALA A 227 -17.62 1.92 8.61
CA ALA A 227 -17.25 3.20 9.23
C ALA A 227 -17.32 4.39 8.26
N VAL A 228 -17.31 4.12 6.96
CA VAL A 228 -17.40 5.11 5.88
C VAL A 228 -18.84 5.22 5.36
N THR A 229 -19.49 4.09 5.12
CA THR A 229 -20.78 4.05 4.39
C THR A 229 -21.99 4.06 5.29
N ASN A 230 -21.85 3.69 6.57
CA ASN A 230 -22.93 3.40 7.52
C ASN A 230 -23.94 2.34 7.02
N ASN A 231 -23.61 1.58 5.98
CA ASN A 231 -24.47 0.52 5.45
C ASN A 231 -24.15 -0.80 6.15
N PRO A 232 -25.09 -1.42 6.89
CA PRO A 232 -24.84 -2.70 7.59
C PRO A 232 -24.30 -3.83 6.69
N ALA A 233 -24.56 -3.80 5.39
CA ALA A 233 -24.00 -4.76 4.43
C ALA A 233 -22.46 -4.64 4.29
N ASP A 234 -21.88 -3.48 4.59
CA ASP A 234 -20.43 -3.22 4.54
C ASP A 234 -19.71 -3.54 5.87
N MET A 235 -20.40 -4.17 6.82
CA MET A 235 -19.81 -4.51 8.11
C MET A 235 -18.72 -5.58 7.96
N TYR A 236 -17.51 -5.24 8.42
CA TYR A 236 -16.29 -6.05 8.28
C TYR A 236 -15.85 -6.23 6.82
N VAL A 237 -16.30 -5.36 5.92
CA VAL A 237 -15.85 -5.31 4.53
C VAL A 237 -14.61 -4.44 4.43
N PHE A 238 -13.58 -4.94 3.75
CA PHE A 238 -12.33 -4.24 3.53
C PHE A 238 -11.96 -4.25 2.05
N LYS A 239 -11.18 -3.28 1.61
CA LYS A 239 -10.50 -3.36 0.32
C LYS A 239 -9.56 -4.55 0.36
N VAL A 240 -9.69 -5.47 -0.59
CA VAL A 240 -8.79 -6.62 -0.70
C VAL A 240 -7.38 -6.07 -0.93
N PRO A 241 -6.38 -6.37 -0.07
CA PRO A 241 -5.04 -5.83 -0.22
C PRO A 241 -4.36 -6.40 -1.48
N ALA A 242 -3.50 -5.60 -2.11
CA ALA A 242 -2.57 -6.11 -3.11
C ALA A 242 -1.60 -7.10 -2.45
N LEU A 243 -1.19 -8.13 -3.19
CA LEU A 243 -0.24 -9.14 -2.68
C LEU A 243 1.17 -9.00 -3.27
N ARG A 244 1.42 -7.95 -4.06
CA ARG A 244 2.77 -7.64 -4.51
C ARG A 244 3.61 -7.12 -3.35
N ASP A 245 4.86 -7.56 -3.30
CA ASP A 245 5.81 -7.31 -2.22
C ASP A 245 5.38 -7.80 -0.82
N ILE A 246 4.38 -8.68 -0.75
CA ILE A 246 3.85 -9.14 0.54
C ILE A 246 4.88 -9.90 1.38
N GLY A 247 5.93 -10.48 0.80
CA GLY A 247 6.98 -11.16 1.56
C GLY A 247 7.82 -10.22 2.45
N SER A 248 7.66 -8.90 2.30
CA SER A 248 8.44 -7.84 2.96
C SER A 248 7.61 -6.91 3.85
N THR A 249 6.30 -7.16 3.99
CA THR A 249 5.35 -6.27 4.68
C THR A 249 4.66 -6.95 5.87
N ALA A 250 5.43 -7.67 6.68
CA ALA A 250 4.91 -8.25 7.91
C ALA A 250 4.84 -7.16 9.00
N PRO A 251 3.87 -7.20 9.92
CA PRO A 251 2.80 -8.20 10.07
C PRO A 251 1.58 -7.94 9.17
N TYR A 252 0.68 -8.93 9.08
CA TYR A 252 -0.42 -8.94 8.10
C TYR A 252 -1.80 -8.69 8.70
N PHE A 253 -2.73 -8.37 7.79
CA PHE A 253 -4.12 -7.94 8.01
C PHE A 253 -4.26 -6.51 8.52
N HIS A 254 -5.50 -6.02 8.51
CA HIS A 254 -5.81 -4.63 8.85
C HIS A 254 -5.38 -4.24 10.27
N ASP A 255 -5.15 -5.20 11.16
CA ASP A 255 -4.76 -5.02 12.56
C ASP A 255 -3.37 -5.59 12.89
N GLY A 256 -2.63 -6.05 11.88
CA GLY A 256 -1.27 -6.57 12.03
C GLY A 256 -1.14 -7.77 12.95
N LYS A 257 -2.18 -8.62 13.07
CA LYS A 257 -2.18 -9.76 14.02
C LYS A 257 -1.48 -11.01 13.51
N ALA A 258 -1.38 -11.21 12.20
CA ALA A 258 -0.63 -12.35 11.67
C ALA A 258 0.85 -11.99 11.54
N ALA A 259 1.70 -12.63 12.36
CA ALA A 259 3.13 -12.31 12.41
C ALA A 259 3.93 -12.82 11.20
N THR A 260 3.47 -13.90 10.54
CA THR A 260 4.19 -14.53 9.43
C THR A 260 3.27 -14.81 8.24
N LEU A 261 3.86 -14.90 7.05
CA LEU A 261 3.10 -15.11 5.83
C LEU A 261 2.41 -16.48 5.82
N ASP A 262 3.05 -17.50 6.40
CA ASP A 262 2.44 -18.82 6.59
C ASP A 262 1.17 -18.76 7.44
N VAL A 263 1.20 -17.98 8.54
CA VAL A 263 0.03 -17.76 9.39
C VAL A 263 -1.06 -17.04 8.61
N ALA A 264 -0.70 -15.96 7.90
CA ALA A 264 -1.66 -15.20 7.10
C ALA A 264 -2.33 -16.05 6.01
N VAL A 265 -1.57 -16.90 5.30
CA VAL A 265 -2.09 -17.81 4.27
C VAL A 265 -3.06 -18.84 4.87
N LYS A 266 -2.69 -19.47 5.99
CA LYS A 266 -3.57 -20.43 6.68
C LYS A 266 -4.85 -19.79 7.19
N GLU A 267 -4.74 -18.61 7.81
CA GLU A 267 -5.89 -17.87 8.32
C GLU A 267 -6.80 -17.40 7.18
N MET A 268 -6.26 -16.91 6.07
CA MET A 268 -7.06 -16.56 4.89
C MET A 268 -7.85 -17.75 4.36
N ALA A 269 -7.21 -18.92 4.21
CA ALA A 269 -7.89 -20.11 3.76
C ALA A 269 -9.00 -20.54 4.74
N MET A 270 -8.75 -20.43 6.06
CA MET A 270 -9.73 -20.75 7.08
C MET A 270 -10.93 -19.79 7.07
N TYR A 271 -10.66 -18.48 7.15
CA TYR A 271 -11.69 -17.45 7.33
C TYR A 271 -12.47 -17.15 6.05
N GLN A 272 -11.79 -17.14 4.90
CA GLN A 272 -12.42 -16.82 3.62
C GLN A 272 -12.99 -18.04 2.90
N LEU A 273 -12.38 -19.22 3.07
CA LEU A 273 -12.71 -20.40 2.27
C LEU A 273 -13.17 -21.61 3.11
N GLY A 274 -13.07 -21.54 4.44
CA GLY A 274 -13.40 -22.67 5.33
C GLY A 274 -12.43 -23.85 5.20
N ARG A 275 -11.22 -23.62 4.69
CA ARG A 275 -10.24 -24.68 4.39
C ARG A 275 -9.10 -24.65 5.38
N GLU A 276 -8.70 -25.83 5.86
CA GLU A 276 -7.45 -26.01 6.58
C GLU A 276 -6.37 -26.43 5.59
N LEU A 277 -5.32 -25.62 5.46
CA LEU A 277 -4.19 -25.93 4.60
C LEU A 277 -3.13 -26.70 5.36
N ASP A 278 -2.64 -27.80 4.77
CA ASP A 278 -1.47 -28.48 5.27
C ASP A 278 -0.20 -27.62 5.08
N GLU A 279 0.89 -28.01 5.75
CA GLU A 279 2.14 -27.25 5.67
C GLU A 279 2.74 -27.21 4.27
N LYS A 280 2.56 -28.28 3.49
CA LYS A 280 3.14 -28.39 2.15
C LYS A 280 2.51 -27.37 1.22
N THR A 281 1.18 -27.29 1.21
CA THR A 281 0.38 -26.34 0.42
C THR A 281 0.57 -24.91 0.92
N THR A 282 0.70 -24.72 2.23
CA THR A 282 1.01 -23.40 2.79
C THR A 282 2.36 -22.91 2.27
N LYS A 283 3.42 -23.73 2.40
CA LYS A 283 4.78 -23.38 1.98
C LYS A 283 4.88 -23.16 0.47
N SER A 284 4.17 -23.92 -0.35
CA SER A 284 4.15 -23.71 -1.80
C SER A 284 3.50 -22.37 -2.14
N ILE A 285 2.34 -22.04 -1.57
CA ILE A 285 1.69 -20.74 -1.76
C ILE A 285 2.61 -19.60 -1.30
N VAL A 286 3.24 -19.72 -0.13
CA VAL A 286 4.21 -18.74 0.36
C VAL A 286 5.37 -18.55 -0.60
N ALA A 287 5.90 -19.63 -1.18
CA ALA A 287 6.95 -19.54 -2.20
C ALA A 287 6.47 -18.73 -3.42
N PHE A 288 5.26 -18.99 -3.91
CA PHE A 288 4.67 -18.19 -4.99
C PHE A 288 4.50 -16.72 -4.62
N LEU A 289 4.02 -16.42 -3.42
CA LEU A 289 3.89 -15.03 -2.96
C LEU A 289 5.24 -14.30 -2.94
N ARG A 290 6.31 -14.98 -2.51
CA ARG A 290 7.68 -14.44 -2.53
C ARG A 290 8.29 -14.27 -3.92
N ALA A 291 7.68 -14.85 -4.96
CA ALA A 291 8.07 -14.53 -6.33
C ALA A 291 7.69 -13.10 -6.74
N MET A 292 6.82 -12.44 -5.96
CA MET A 292 6.39 -11.06 -6.14
C MET A 292 7.12 -10.08 -5.21
N ASP A 293 8.15 -10.53 -4.48
CA ASP A 293 8.98 -9.65 -3.65
C ASP A 293 9.69 -8.61 -4.54
N ASN A 294 9.66 -7.35 -4.13
CA ASN A 294 10.15 -6.23 -4.91
C ASN A 294 11.68 -6.30 -5.08
N GLN A 295 12.14 -6.30 -6.33
CA GLN A 295 13.54 -6.29 -6.74
C GLN A 295 13.99 -4.91 -7.25
N ARG A 296 13.11 -3.90 -7.19
CA ARG A 296 13.46 -2.55 -7.62
C ARG A 296 14.31 -1.86 -6.56
N GLU A 297 15.51 -1.46 -6.97
CA GLU A 297 16.29 -0.46 -6.23
C GLU A 297 15.75 0.94 -6.52
N LEU A 298 15.24 1.61 -5.48
CA LEU A 298 14.79 3.00 -5.58
C LEU A 298 16.00 3.94 -5.45
N LYS A 299 16.23 4.77 -6.47
CA LYS A 299 17.23 5.83 -6.42
C LYS A 299 16.56 7.13 -5.97
N LEU A 300 16.60 7.38 -4.66
CA LEU A 300 16.14 8.63 -4.07
C LEU A 300 17.09 9.77 -4.46
N THR A 301 16.52 10.88 -4.92
CA THR A 301 17.22 12.13 -5.20
C THR A 301 17.69 12.82 -3.92
N ALA A 302 17.03 12.59 -2.78
CA ALA A 302 17.38 13.16 -1.48
C ALA A 302 18.71 12.64 -0.88
N ASN A 303 19.35 11.63 -1.49
CA ASN A 303 20.66 11.10 -1.09
C ASN A 303 21.85 11.77 -1.84
N LYS A 304 21.67 12.97 -2.38
CA LYS A 304 22.72 13.78 -3.02
C LYS A 304 22.85 15.16 -2.39
#